data_AF-A0A7W7MUQ9-F1
#
_entry.id   AF-A0A7W7MUQ9-F1
#
_cell.length_a   1.000
_cell.length_b   1.000
_cell.length_c   1.000
_cell.angle_alpha   90.00
_cell.angle_beta   90.00
_cell.angle_gamma   90.00
#
_symmetry.space_group_name_H-M   'P 1'
#
loop_
_entity.id
_entity.type
_entity.pdbx_description
1 polymer ?
#
loop_
_entity_poly.entity_id
_entity_poly.type
_entity_poly.pdbx_seq_one_letter_code
_entity_poly.pdbx_strand_id
1 'polypeptide(L)'
;MTTVSHAEAVASIGPRPPGDLPGMVRLAEELRQVARLLAHAAPVRIDNWESRAARDAKAMISNAASTARDVSADLERAARLLDNEVAELTASRRRWARRYSELTGECLP
;
A
#
# COMPACT_ATOMS: atom_id res chain seq x y z
N MET A 1 -6.53 -29.82 -29.96
CA MET A 1 -7.33 -28.92 -29.11
C MET A 1 -7.82 -27.78 -30.00
N THR A 2 -9.11 -27.51 -30.00
CA THR A 2 -9.71 -26.38 -30.72
C THR A 2 -9.60 -25.16 -29.81
N THR A 3 -8.85 -24.14 -30.23
CA THR A 3 -8.75 -22.87 -29.52
C THR A 3 -10.05 -22.09 -29.67
N VAL A 4 -10.55 -21.49 -28.60
CA VAL A 4 -11.78 -20.67 -28.62
C VAL A 4 -11.46 -19.20 -28.84
N SER A 5 -12.45 -18.42 -29.28
CA SER A 5 -12.32 -16.97 -29.43
C SER A 5 -12.20 -16.25 -28.08
N HIS A 6 -11.73 -14.99 -28.11
CA HIS A 6 -11.64 -14.13 -26.91
C HIS A 6 -12.97 -14.04 -26.14
N ALA A 7 -14.08 -13.81 -26.85
CA ALA A 7 -15.40 -13.67 -26.25
C ALA A 7 -15.83 -14.96 -25.52
N GLU A 8 -15.57 -16.13 -26.12
CA GLU A 8 -15.88 -17.44 -25.53
C GLU A 8 -14.99 -17.74 -24.32
N ALA A 9 -13.69 -17.42 -24.40
CA ALA A 9 -12.77 -17.58 -23.29
C ALA A 9 -13.20 -16.72 -22.09
N VAL A 10 -13.48 -15.43 -22.30
CA VAL A 10 -13.93 -14.50 -21.25
C VAL A 10 -15.28 -14.93 -20.66
N ALA A 11 -16.23 -15.39 -21.49
CA ALA A 11 -17.50 -15.92 -21.00
C ALA A 11 -17.31 -17.16 -20.10
N SER A 12 -16.27 -17.97 -20.35
CA SER A 12 -15.97 -19.18 -19.59
C SER A 12 -15.23 -18.91 -18.27
N ILE A 13 -14.22 -18.04 -18.27
CA ILE A 13 -13.32 -17.84 -17.10
C ILE A 13 -13.54 -16.52 -16.36
N GLY A 14 -14.42 -15.66 -16.89
CA GLY A 14 -14.64 -14.31 -16.40
C GLY A 14 -13.65 -13.28 -16.97
N PRO A 15 -13.89 -11.98 -16.73
CA PRO A 15 -13.00 -10.91 -17.18
C PRO A 15 -11.66 -10.95 -16.43
N ARG A 16 -10.62 -10.34 -17.03
CA ARG A 16 -9.33 -10.14 -16.37
C ARG A 16 -9.52 -9.36 -15.06
N PRO A 17 -8.91 -9.77 -13.93
CA PRO A 17 -9.02 -9.04 -12.68
C PRO A 17 -8.62 -7.56 -12.81
N PRO A 18 -9.51 -6.62 -12.43
CA PRO A 18 -9.24 -5.19 -12.54
C PRO A 18 -8.22 -4.73 -11.48
N GLY A 19 -7.57 -3.59 -11.72
CA GLY A 19 -6.67 -2.95 -10.76
C GLY A 19 -5.42 -2.34 -11.38
N ASP A 20 -4.86 -1.34 -10.71
CA ASP A 20 -3.65 -0.62 -11.13
C ASP A 20 -2.46 -1.05 -10.27
N LEU A 21 -1.78 -2.14 -10.67
CA LEU A 21 -0.61 -2.65 -9.95
C LEU A 21 0.50 -1.59 -9.80
N PRO A 22 0.93 -0.87 -10.86
CA PRO A 22 1.89 0.23 -10.72
C PRO A 22 1.43 1.32 -9.74
N GLY A 23 0.16 1.74 -9.82
CA GLY A 23 -0.39 2.75 -8.93
C GLY A 23 -0.40 2.32 -7.46
N MET A 24 -0.75 1.07 -7.18
CA MET A 24 -0.75 0.51 -5.83
C MET A 24 0.66 0.43 -5.24
N VAL A 25 1.65 -0.02 -6.03
CA VAL A 25 3.06 -0.06 -5.61
C VAL A 25 3.59 1.33 -5.32
N ARG A 26 3.35 2.30 -6.21
CA ARG A 26 3.74 3.69 -6.01
C ARG A 26 3.12 4.28 -4.75
N LEU A 27 1.83 4.06 -4.53
CA LEU A 27 1.14 4.55 -3.33
C LEU A 27 1.73 3.93 -2.05
N ALA A 28 2.03 2.63 -2.05
CA ALA A 28 2.67 1.98 -0.91
C ALA A 28 4.05 2.58 -0.60
N GLU A 29 4.84 2.92 -1.62
CA GLU A 29 6.13 3.62 -1.46
C GLU A 29 5.96 5.02 -0.89
N GLU A 30 5.02 5.81 -1.40
CA GLU A 30 4.70 7.15 -0.91
C GLU A 30 4.27 7.12 0.56
N LEU A 31 3.40 6.19 0.95
CA LEU A 31 2.97 6.02 2.35
C LEU A 31 4.17 5.73 3.28
N ARG A 32 5.09 4.85 2.86
CA ARG A 32 6.32 4.57 3.63
C ARG A 32 7.26 5.76 3.67
N GLN A 33 7.31 6.58 2.63
CA GLN A 33 8.09 7.81 2.64
C GLN A 33 7.54 8.80 3.68
N VAL A 34 6.24 9.03 3.68
CA VAL A 34 5.59 9.92 4.68
C VAL A 34 5.74 9.36 6.09
N ALA A 35 5.55 8.04 6.29
CA ALA A 35 5.75 7.40 7.59
C ALA A 35 7.16 7.61 8.14
N ARG A 36 8.19 7.48 7.28
CA ARG A 36 9.58 7.74 7.65
C ARG A 36 9.80 9.20 8.04
N LEU A 37 9.25 10.15 7.30
CA LEU A 37 9.38 11.58 7.63
C LEU A 37 8.77 11.89 9.01
N LEU A 38 7.61 11.32 9.32
CA LEU A 38 6.96 11.49 10.64
C LEU A 38 7.74 10.83 11.77
N ALA A 39 8.33 9.65 11.54
CA ALA A 39 9.14 8.95 12.55
C ALA A 39 10.41 9.71 12.93
N HIS A 40 10.93 10.57 12.05
CA HIS A 40 12.12 11.40 12.30
C HIS A 40 11.82 12.71 13.04
N ALA A 41 10.56 12.98 13.41
CA ALA A 41 10.22 14.07 14.31
C ALA A 41 10.81 13.76 15.71
N ALA A 42 12.06 14.17 15.91
CA ALA A 42 12.82 13.87 17.11
C ALA A 42 12.12 14.42 18.36
N PRO A 43 12.17 13.71 19.49
CA PRO A 43 11.74 14.26 20.76
C PRO A 43 12.66 15.44 21.11
N VAL A 44 12.17 16.67 20.91
CA VAL A 44 12.90 17.88 21.30
C VAL A 44 12.97 17.90 22.83
N ARG A 45 14.18 17.67 23.36
CA ARG A 45 14.47 17.85 24.78
C ARG A 45 14.82 19.31 25.03
N ILE A 46 13.88 20.02 25.65
CA ILE A 46 14.12 21.38 26.13
C ILE A 46 14.46 21.31 27.63
N ASP A 47 15.76 21.23 27.92
CA ASP A 47 16.27 21.17 29.28
C ASP A 47 16.23 22.55 29.94
N ASN A 48 16.19 22.58 31.28
CA ASN A 48 16.29 23.80 32.11
C ASN A 48 15.21 24.88 31.87
N TRP A 49 14.09 24.52 31.22
CA TRP A 49 12.93 25.39 31.06
C TRP A 49 11.74 24.87 31.88
N GLU A 50 11.47 25.50 33.03
CA GLU A 50 10.49 25.02 34.03
C GLU A 50 9.31 25.96 34.29
N SER A 51 9.18 27.04 33.52
CA SER A 51 8.02 27.93 33.62
C SER A 51 6.72 27.16 33.32
N ARG A 52 5.56 27.71 33.74
CA ARG A 52 4.25 27.13 33.37
C ARG A 52 4.11 26.99 31.85
N ALA A 53 4.48 28.04 31.10
CA ALA A 53 4.48 28.01 29.64
C ALA A 53 5.41 26.93 29.07
N ALA A 54 6.56 26.67 29.71
CA ALA A 54 7.46 25.59 29.34
C ALA A 54 6.80 24.21 29.49
N ARG A 55 6.11 23.98 30.61
CA ARG A 55 5.39 22.73 30.87
C ARG A 55 4.26 22.50 29.86
N ASP A 56 3.49 23.55 29.57
CA ASP A 56 2.41 23.49 28.57
C ASP A 56 2.97 23.20 27.16
N ALA A 57 4.06 23.87 26.76
CA ALA A 57 4.74 23.62 25.49
C ALA A 57 5.31 22.19 25.40
N LYS A 58 5.95 21.69 26.45
CA LYS A 58 6.47 20.31 26.52
C LYS A 58 5.37 19.27 26.37
N ALA A 59 4.23 19.47 27.03
CA ALA A 59 3.06 18.60 26.89
C ALA A 59 2.53 18.61 25.46
N MET A 60 2.41 19.79 24.83
CA MET A 60 1.95 19.93 23.45
C MET A 60 2.90 19.23 22.45
N ILE A 61 4.22 19.41 22.60
CA ILE A 61 5.23 18.75 21.78
C ILE A 61 5.18 17.23 21.96
N SER A 62 5.04 16.76 23.20
CA SER A 62 4.94 15.32 23.50
C SER A 62 3.71 14.68 22.86
N ASN A 63 2.56 15.38 22.93
CA ASN A 63 1.34 14.93 22.26
C ASN A 63 1.51 14.90 20.73
N ALA A 64 2.08 15.95 20.14
CA ALA A 64 2.33 15.99 18.70
C ALA A 64 3.27 14.86 18.24
N ALA A 65 4.32 14.56 19.02
CA ALA A 65 5.23 13.45 18.75
C ALA A 65 4.54 12.08 18.86
N SER A 66 3.64 11.90 19.84
CA SER A 66 2.83 10.68 19.96
C SER A 66 1.92 10.52 18.73
N THR A 67 1.18 11.57 18.35
CA THR A 67 0.32 11.54 17.17
C THR A 67 1.11 11.23 15.90
N ALA A 68 2.30 11.83 15.72
CA ALA A 68 3.15 11.56 14.57
C ALA A 68 3.59 10.08 14.51
N ARG A 69 3.90 9.47 15.66
CA ARG A 69 4.25 8.05 15.75
C ARG A 69 3.05 7.15 15.40
N ASP A 70 1.86 7.46 15.91
CA ASP A 70 0.66 6.68 15.64
C ASP A 70 0.29 6.75 14.15
N VAL A 71 0.30 7.96 13.57
CA VAL A 71 0.06 8.16 12.13
C VAL A 71 1.12 7.45 11.29
N SER A 72 2.40 7.52 11.67
CA SER A 72 3.47 6.79 10.99
C SER A 72 3.20 5.28 10.96
N ALA A 73 2.80 4.69 12.10
CA ALA A 73 2.48 3.27 12.18
C ALA A 73 1.25 2.88 11.34
N ASP A 74 0.23 3.73 11.29
CA ASP A 74 -0.95 3.51 10.46
C ASP A 74 -0.64 3.60 8.96
N LEU A 75 0.20 4.55 8.54
CA LEU A 75 0.68 4.66 7.15
C LEU A 75 1.48 3.41 6.73
N GLU A 76 2.35 2.90 7.61
CA GLU A 76 3.05 1.64 7.34
C GLU A 76 2.09 0.44 7.25
N ARG A 77 1.04 0.41 8.08
CA ARG A 77 0.01 -0.64 8.02
C ARG A 77 -0.76 -0.58 6.70
N ALA A 78 -1.14 0.62 6.26
CA ALA A 78 -1.79 0.83 4.97
C ALA A 78 -0.89 0.40 3.80
N ALA A 79 0.41 0.73 3.84
CA ALA A 79 1.36 0.27 2.82
C ALA A 79 1.46 -1.26 2.75
N ARG A 80 1.49 -1.96 3.91
CA ARG A 80 1.49 -3.43 3.95
C ARG A 80 0.20 -4.05 3.40
N LEU A 81 -0.95 -3.42 3.62
CA LEU A 81 -2.20 -3.86 3.02
C LEU A 81 -2.15 -3.76 1.49
N LEU A 82 -1.62 -2.65 0.95
CA LEU A 82 -1.42 -2.50 -0.48
C LEU A 82 -0.47 -3.56 -1.05
N ASP A 83 0.60 -3.91 -0.35
CA ASP A 83 1.52 -4.98 -0.79
C ASP A 83 0.80 -6.33 -0.91
N ASN A 84 -0.05 -6.67 0.07
CA ASN A 84 -0.82 -7.89 0.05
C ASN A 84 -1.80 -7.92 -1.13
N GLU A 85 -2.53 -6.82 -1.35
CA GLU A 85 -3.44 -6.67 -2.48
C GLU A 85 -2.71 -6.74 -3.83
N VAL A 86 -1.51 -6.17 -3.94
CA VAL A 86 -0.64 -6.28 -5.12
C VAL A 86 -0.26 -7.74 -5.36
N ALA A 87 0.11 -8.48 -4.32
CA ALA A 87 0.46 -9.89 -4.43
C ALA A 87 -0.74 -10.74 -4.87
N GLU A 88 -1.92 -10.50 -4.27
CA GLU A 88 -3.17 -11.20 -4.60
C GLU A 88 -3.64 -10.91 -6.03
N LEU A 89 -3.62 -9.64 -6.45
CA LEU A 89 -3.98 -9.24 -7.80
C LEU A 89 -2.99 -9.81 -8.83
N THR A 90 -1.69 -9.81 -8.53
CA THR A 90 -0.67 -10.42 -9.39
C THR A 90 -0.91 -11.92 -9.55
N ALA A 91 -1.19 -12.64 -8.46
CA ALA A 91 -1.50 -14.06 -8.50
C ALA A 91 -2.79 -14.34 -9.28
N SER A 92 -3.82 -13.52 -9.08
CA SER A 92 -5.10 -13.62 -9.78
C SER A 92 -4.94 -13.38 -11.29
N ARG A 93 -4.14 -12.39 -11.69
CA ARG A 93 -3.82 -12.13 -13.10
C ARG A 93 -3.03 -13.27 -13.74
N ARG A 94 -2.06 -13.86 -13.03
CA ARG A 94 -1.32 -15.04 -13.51
C ARG A 94 -2.23 -16.25 -13.71
N ARG A 95 -3.13 -16.53 -12.75
CA ARG A 95 -4.12 -17.62 -12.88
C ARG A 95 -5.05 -17.39 -14.06
N TRP A 96 -5.54 -16.16 -14.23
CA TRP A 96 -6.40 -15.79 -15.36
C TRP A 96 -5.67 -15.94 -16.69
N ALA A 97 -4.44 -15.39 -16.82
CA ALA A 97 -3.65 -15.47 -18.04
C ALA A 97 -3.34 -16.92 -18.44
N ARG A 98 -3.02 -17.79 -17.46
CA ARG A 98 -2.81 -19.22 -17.70
C ARG A 98 -4.07 -19.88 -18.28
N ARG A 99 -5.23 -19.70 -17.62
CA ARG A 99 -6.51 -20.27 -18.10
C ARG A 99 -6.91 -19.71 -19.47
N TYR A 100 -6.65 -18.43 -19.71
CA TYR A 100 -6.86 -17.81 -21.01
C TYR A 100 -6.00 -18.48 -22.09
N SER A 101 -4.69 -18.62 -21.84
CA SER A 101 -3.78 -19.27 -22.80
C SER A 101 -4.09 -20.74 -23.07
N GLU A 102 -4.61 -21.48 -22.07
CA GLU A 102 -5.07 -22.87 -22.23
C GLU A 102 -6.27 -22.96 -23.19
N LEU A 103 -7.12 -21.93 -23.22
CA LEU A 103 -8.33 -21.86 -24.04
C LEU A 103 -8.09 -21.29 -25.43
N THR A 104 -7.27 -20.25 -25.56
CA THR A 104 -7.07 -19.52 -26.81
C THR A 104 -5.78 -19.89 -27.54
N GLY A 105 -4.82 -20.55 -26.87
CA GLY A 105 -3.48 -20.77 -27.40
C GLY A 105 -2.61 -19.50 -27.46
N GLU A 106 -3.13 -18.35 -27.00
CA GLU A 106 -2.43 -17.07 -27.00
C GLU A 106 -1.84 -16.76 -25.61
N CYS A 107 -0.57 -16.36 -25.58
CA CYS A 107 0.03 -15.76 -24.38
C CYS A 107 -0.25 -14.26 -24.36
N LEU A 108 -1.02 -13.80 -23.36
CA LEU A 108 -1.17 -12.37 -23.09
C LEU A 108 -0.03 -11.86 -22.19
N PRO A 109 0.47 -10.63 -22.42
CA PRO A 109 1.46 -9.97 -21.55
C PRO A 109 0.89 -9.55 -20.19
#